data_AF-A0A0J6VKZ9-F1
#
_entry.id   AF-A0A0J6VKZ9-F1
#
_cell.length_a   1.000
_cell.length_b   1.000
_cell.length_c   1.000
_cell.angle_alpha   90.00
_cell.angle_beta   90.00
_cell.angle_gamma   90.00
#
_symmetry.space_group_name_H-M   'P 1'
#
loop_
_entity.id
_entity.type
_entity.pdbx_description
1 polymer ?
#
loop_
_entity_poly.entity_id
_entity_poly.type
_entity_poly.pdbx_seq_one_letter_code
_entity_poly.pdbx_strand_id
1 'polypeptide(L)'
;MDSVSTDFTGLRRGAPLGDPRLDLCDLYVFPSPKDPGRTALILTANPKADAMHPDAVYRIAIDNDGDLRNDIAFNFVFTEPYNGRQKVDVRLGLQAEARVDAAAGSEIFGGLDVSFDDEPHLWRSRSGSFSFFAGARADASFANANVIAMAIELPTDYLGAAPDVRIWGRASVVRDGKWVHADRAGHPWVSGFFPDDEQLAEFNAGEPNRDQGRWMGHLIELMVETGGYTRAEAIDAITAEGTLPDVLTYNPRKPAAYPNGRTLTDDVADYRSRFLTNGRTPLTDVAPRQDFLPDFPYLCAPH
;
A
#
# COMPACT_ATOMS: atom_id res chain seq x y z
N MET A 1 17.96 -17.04 -8.42
CA MET A 1 17.04 -16.15 -9.17
C MET A 1 17.16 -14.82 -8.50
N ASP A 2 17.90 -13.93 -9.13
CA ASP A 2 18.17 -12.61 -8.59
C ASP A 2 16.85 -11.83 -8.58
N SER A 3 16.50 -11.29 -7.41
CA SER A 3 15.30 -10.47 -7.21
C SER A 3 15.35 -9.28 -8.17
N VAL A 4 14.37 -9.16 -9.06
CA VAL A 4 14.19 -7.98 -9.91
C VAL A 4 13.91 -6.78 -8.98
N SER A 5 14.72 -5.73 -9.14
CA SER A 5 14.82 -4.57 -8.25
C SER A 5 13.64 -3.61 -8.43
N THR A 6 13.10 -3.10 -7.32
CA THR A 6 12.06 -2.06 -7.32
C THR A 6 12.56 -0.64 -7.07
N ASP A 7 13.87 -0.49 -6.88
CA ASP A 7 14.49 0.73 -6.34
C ASP A 7 15.49 1.34 -7.34
N PHE A 8 15.34 2.64 -7.63
CA PHE A 8 16.29 3.45 -8.40
C PHE A 8 17.33 4.16 -7.51
N THR A 9 17.15 4.19 -6.19
CA THR A 9 18.07 4.82 -5.25
C THR A 9 19.29 3.94 -4.93
N GLY A 10 19.24 2.63 -5.24
CA GLY A 10 20.34 1.69 -5.00
C GLY A 10 20.47 1.25 -3.53
N LEU A 11 19.47 1.54 -2.70
CA LEU A 11 19.41 1.20 -1.29
C LEU A 11 18.54 -0.05 -1.11
N ARG A 12 19.12 -1.23 -1.39
CA ARG A 12 18.50 -2.48 -0.97
C ARG A 12 18.43 -2.50 0.56
N ARG A 13 17.22 -2.50 1.11
CA ARG A 13 17.00 -2.81 2.53
C ARG A 13 16.55 -4.27 2.68
N GLY A 14 16.87 -4.85 3.83
CA GLY A 14 16.42 -6.20 4.13
C GLY A 14 14.90 -6.27 4.18
N ALA A 15 14.33 -7.47 3.98
CA ALA A 15 12.91 -7.65 4.24
C ALA A 15 12.57 -7.22 5.68
N PRO A 16 11.39 -6.61 5.94
CA PRO A 16 11.01 -6.19 7.28
C PRO A 16 11.18 -7.32 8.29
N LEU A 17 11.98 -7.04 9.33
CA LEU A 17 12.29 -8.00 10.38
C LEU A 17 12.86 -9.35 9.89
N GLY A 18 13.48 -9.36 8.71
CA GLY A 18 14.06 -10.53 8.06
C GLY A 18 13.06 -11.45 7.33
N ASP A 19 11.79 -11.07 7.20
CA ASP A 19 10.74 -11.91 6.60
C ASP A 19 10.04 -11.20 5.43
N PRO A 20 10.23 -11.65 4.18
CA PRO A 20 9.62 -11.02 3.00
C PRO A 20 8.10 -11.10 3.00
N ARG A 21 7.49 -11.98 3.78
CA ARG A 21 6.03 -12.04 3.89
C ARG A 21 5.45 -10.80 4.56
N LEU A 22 6.26 -10.03 5.29
CA LEU A 22 5.86 -8.78 5.96
C LEU A 22 6.11 -7.52 5.10
N ASP A 23 6.74 -7.68 3.94
CA ASP A 23 7.09 -6.62 3.01
C ASP A 23 5.84 -6.13 2.27
N LEU A 24 5.45 -4.87 2.48
CA LEU A 24 4.39 -4.22 1.70
C LEU A 24 5.01 -3.60 0.44
N CYS A 25 4.42 -3.88 -0.71
CA CYS A 25 4.94 -3.39 -1.98
C CYS A 25 4.25 -2.08 -2.37
N ASP A 26 2.95 -2.14 -2.72
CA ASP A 26 2.24 -1.00 -3.27
C ASP A 26 0.81 -0.88 -2.74
N LEU A 27 0.32 0.34 -2.71
CA LEU A 27 -1.07 0.69 -2.41
C LEU A 27 -1.69 1.40 -3.61
N TYR A 28 -2.90 0.99 -3.99
CA TYR A 28 -3.68 1.57 -5.06
C TYR A 28 -5.08 1.95 -4.60
N VAL A 29 -5.57 3.07 -5.11
CA VAL A 29 -6.95 3.53 -4.93
C VAL A 29 -7.42 4.25 -6.18
N PHE A 30 -8.48 3.73 -6.78
CA PHE A 30 -9.05 4.24 -8.02
C PHE A 30 -10.53 3.81 -8.16
N PRO A 31 -11.38 4.53 -8.91
CA PRO A 31 -12.75 4.11 -9.16
C PRO A 31 -12.77 2.83 -10.00
N SER A 32 -13.74 1.95 -9.76
CA SER A 32 -13.92 0.77 -10.61
C SER A 32 -14.17 1.22 -12.06
N PRO A 33 -13.40 0.72 -13.05
CA PRO A 33 -13.58 1.09 -14.45
C PRO A 33 -14.97 0.77 -15.01
N LYS A 34 -15.65 -0.25 -14.45
CA LYS A 34 -16.98 -0.70 -14.91
C LYS A 34 -18.13 -0.20 -14.04
N ASP A 35 -17.86 0.25 -12.82
CA ASP A 35 -18.84 0.85 -11.92
C ASP A 35 -18.25 2.05 -11.16
N PRO A 36 -18.27 3.26 -11.74
CA PRO A 36 -17.70 4.45 -11.10
C PRO A 36 -18.31 4.82 -9.73
N GLY A 37 -19.45 4.22 -9.35
CA GLY A 37 -20.02 4.33 -8.01
C GLY A 37 -19.28 3.49 -6.96
N ARG A 38 -18.27 2.72 -7.37
CA ARG A 38 -17.43 1.88 -6.53
C ARG A 38 -15.98 2.29 -6.63
N THR A 39 -15.25 2.11 -5.54
CA THR A 39 -13.80 2.32 -5.46
C THR A 39 -13.12 0.97 -5.29
N ALA A 40 -11.97 0.77 -5.93
CA ALA A 40 -11.05 -0.33 -5.70
C ALA A 40 -9.93 0.14 -4.76
N LEU A 41 -9.64 -0.67 -3.74
CA LEU A 41 -8.50 -0.54 -2.84
C LEU A 41 -7.66 -1.80 -2.99
N ILE A 42 -6.37 -1.67 -3.29
CA ILE A 42 -5.48 -2.82 -3.46
C ILE A 42 -4.20 -2.56 -2.68
N LEU A 43 -3.88 -3.43 -1.74
CA LEU A 43 -2.59 -3.48 -1.07
C LEU A 43 -1.85 -4.73 -1.57
N THR A 44 -0.65 -4.55 -2.09
CA THR A 44 0.23 -5.66 -2.46
C THR A 44 1.31 -5.86 -1.41
N ALA A 45 1.71 -7.10 -1.22
CA ALA A 45 2.71 -7.50 -0.24
C ALA A 45 3.41 -8.78 -0.70
N ASN A 46 4.48 -9.16 -0.03
CA ASN A 46 5.26 -10.36 -0.30
C ASN A 46 5.70 -10.49 -1.76
N PRO A 47 6.88 -9.94 -2.13
CA PRO A 47 7.39 -9.96 -3.51
C PRO A 47 7.82 -11.36 -4.00
N LYS A 48 7.66 -12.40 -3.17
CA LYS A 48 7.83 -13.80 -3.60
C LYS A 48 6.53 -14.44 -4.07
N ALA A 49 5.39 -13.80 -3.81
CA ALA A 49 4.06 -14.32 -4.10
C ALA A 49 3.78 -15.74 -3.56
N ASP A 50 4.41 -16.09 -2.45
CA ASP A 50 4.11 -17.31 -1.69
C ASP A 50 3.21 -16.99 -0.47
N ALA A 51 3.07 -17.94 0.45
CA ALA A 51 2.15 -17.81 1.58
C ALA A 51 2.47 -16.58 2.46
N MET A 52 1.43 -15.91 2.93
CA MET A 52 1.52 -14.76 3.84
C MET A 52 1.85 -15.19 5.27
N HIS A 53 2.29 -14.25 6.12
CA HIS A 53 2.66 -14.55 7.50
C HIS A 53 1.40 -14.82 8.35
N PRO A 54 1.28 -15.99 9.03
CA PRO A 54 0.06 -16.37 9.73
C PRO A 54 -0.22 -15.55 11.00
N ASP A 55 0.83 -15.10 11.71
CA ASP A 55 0.67 -14.25 12.90
C ASP A 55 0.59 -12.73 12.59
N ALA A 56 0.50 -12.35 11.31
CA ALA A 56 0.48 -10.95 10.90
C ALA A 56 -0.94 -10.45 10.61
N VAL A 57 -1.14 -9.16 10.84
CA VAL A 57 -2.30 -8.39 10.39
C VAL A 57 -1.80 -7.43 9.31
N TYR A 58 -2.34 -7.61 8.10
CA TYR A 58 -2.17 -6.67 7.01
C TYR A 58 -3.40 -5.77 6.98
N ARG A 59 -3.21 -4.46 6.82
CA ARG A 59 -4.28 -3.49 6.96
C ARG A 59 -4.27 -2.49 5.82
N ILE A 60 -5.44 -2.24 5.25
CA ILE A 60 -5.73 -0.98 4.56
C ILE A 60 -6.47 -0.09 5.55
N ALA A 61 -5.81 0.98 5.98
CA ALA A 61 -6.33 1.98 6.90
C ALA A 61 -6.85 3.19 6.13
N ILE A 62 -7.96 3.77 6.59
CA ILE A 62 -8.61 4.92 5.98
C ILE A 62 -8.96 5.92 7.07
N ASP A 63 -8.50 7.15 6.88
CA ASP A 63 -8.88 8.36 7.61
C ASP A 63 -9.86 9.15 6.74
N ASN A 64 -11.06 9.45 7.28
CA ASN A 64 -12.08 10.22 6.58
C ASN A 64 -12.46 11.54 7.26
N ASP A 65 -11.85 11.88 8.41
CA ASP A 65 -12.07 13.14 9.12
C ASP A 65 -10.87 14.10 9.08
N GLY A 66 -9.72 13.62 8.61
CA GLY A 66 -8.50 14.40 8.40
C GLY A 66 -7.57 14.45 9.62
N ASP A 67 -7.84 13.69 10.68
CA ASP A 67 -6.97 13.61 11.87
C ASP A 67 -5.74 12.68 11.70
N LEU A 68 -5.63 12.03 10.53
CA LEU A 68 -4.59 11.09 10.15
C LEU A 68 -4.52 9.88 11.09
N ARG A 69 -5.69 9.42 11.57
CA ARG A 69 -5.88 8.15 12.28
C ARG A 69 -6.97 7.34 11.60
N ASN A 70 -6.95 6.04 11.86
CA ASN A 70 -7.89 5.12 11.24
C ASN A 70 -9.32 5.39 11.73
N ASP A 71 -10.24 5.59 10.80
CA ASP A 71 -11.69 5.57 11.02
C ASP A 71 -12.32 4.31 10.42
N ILE A 72 -11.69 3.75 9.40
CA ILE A 72 -12.05 2.47 8.78
C ILE A 72 -10.76 1.66 8.59
N ALA A 73 -10.82 0.36 8.90
CA ALA A 73 -9.71 -0.56 8.66
C ALA A 73 -10.22 -1.88 8.08
N PHE A 74 -9.69 -2.26 6.90
CA PHE A 74 -9.80 -3.62 6.39
C PHE A 74 -8.58 -4.40 6.84
N ASN A 75 -8.77 -5.35 7.76
CA ASN A 75 -7.73 -6.22 8.30
C ASN A 75 -7.78 -7.57 7.59
N PHE A 76 -6.65 -8.03 7.07
CA PHE A 76 -6.45 -9.35 6.48
C PHE A 76 -5.56 -10.18 7.40
N VAL A 77 -6.04 -11.36 7.80
CA VAL A 77 -5.28 -12.32 8.60
C VAL A 77 -5.31 -13.67 7.93
N PHE A 78 -4.18 -14.37 7.97
CA PHE A 78 -3.98 -15.60 7.19
C PHE A 78 -3.78 -16.79 8.12
N THR A 79 -4.25 -17.96 7.70
CA THR A 79 -3.97 -19.19 8.44
C THR A 79 -2.52 -19.65 8.24
N GLU A 80 -2.07 -20.59 9.06
CA GLU A 80 -0.89 -21.39 8.72
C GLU A 80 -1.04 -22.00 7.31
N PRO A 81 -0.02 -21.88 6.45
CA PRO A 81 -0.06 -22.54 5.16
C PRO A 81 0.04 -24.06 5.32
N TYR A 82 -0.78 -24.79 4.59
CA TYR A 82 -0.80 -26.25 4.62
C TYR A 82 -1.00 -26.82 3.21
N ASN A 83 -0.07 -27.68 2.77
CA ASN A 83 -0.09 -28.32 1.45
C ASN A 83 -0.29 -27.32 0.28
N GLY A 84 0.44 -26.20 0.30
CA GLY A 84 0.37 -25.17 -0.74
C GLY A 84 -0.94 -24.35 -0.74
N ARG A 85 -1.75 -24.47 0.32
CA ARG A 85 -2.98 -23.69 0.50
C ARG A 85 -2.86 -22.80 1.72
N GLN A 86 -3.57 -21.68 1.69
CA GLN A 86 -3.72 -20.77 2.81
C GLN A 86 -5.12 -20.18 2.75
N LYS A 87 -5.69 -19.89 3.92
CA LYS A 87 -6.96 -19.19 4.03
C LYS A 87 -6.75 -17.78 4.56
N VAL A 88 -7.71 -16.91 4.25
CA VAL A 88 -7.74 -15.53 4.71
C VAL A 88 -9.10 -15.18 5.31
N ASP A 89 -9.06 -14.44 6.42
CA ASP A 89 -10.21 -13.75 6.99
C ASP A 89 -10.05 -12.25 6.77
N VAL A 90 -11.18 -11.56 6.54
CA VAL A 90 -11.24 -10.10 6.41
C VAL A 90 -12.13 -9.54 7.50
N ARG A 91 -11.55 -8.67 8.33
CA ARG A 91 -12.26 -7.99 9.43
C ARG A 91 -12.31 -6.50 9.20
N LEU A 92 -13.51 -5.93 9.32
CA LEU A 92 -13.78 -4.51 9.15
C LEU A 92 -13.90 -3.84 10.51
N GLY A 93 -12.87 -3.07 10.88
CA GLY A 93 -12.88 -2.21 12.05
C GLY A 93 -13.41 -0.83 11.70
N LEU A 94 -14.28 -0.28 12.55
CA LEU A 94 -14.77 1.09 12.44
C LEU A 94 -14.41 1.89 13.69
N GLN A 95 -14.07 3.17 13.50
CA GLN A 95 -13.82 4.13 14.55
C GLN A 95 -12.77 3.59 15.54
N ALA A 96 -13.11 3.44 16.83
CA ALA A 96 -12.20 2.92 17.84
C ALA A 96 -11.62 1.53 17.49
N GLU A 97 -12.39 0.65 16.84
CA GLU A 97 -11.91 -0.67 16.42
C GLU A 97 -10.88 -0.58 15.30
N ALA A 98 -10.98 0.43 14.42
CA ALA A 98 -10.03 0.64 13.33
C ALA A 98 -8.64 1.02 13.84
N ARG A 99 -8.55 1.47 15.10
CA ARG A 99 -7.32 1.96 15.76
C ARG A 99 -6.64 0.91 16.63
N VAL A 100 -7.16 -0.32 16.69
CA VAL A 100 -6.56 -1.43 17.45
C VAL A 100 -5.51 -2.13 16.59
N ASP A 101 -4.39 -2.55 17.18
CA ASP A 101 -3.32 -3.23 16.43
C ASP A 101 -3.76 -4.60 15.90
N ALA A 102 -4.49 -5.37 16.73
CA ALA A 102 -5.09 -6.63 16.32
C ALA A 102 -6.13 -6.46 15.21
N ALA A 103 -6.46 -7.55 14.52
CA ALA A 103 -7.58 -7.59 13.58
C ALA A 103 -8.93 -7.50 14.33
N ALA A 104 -9.29 -6.30 14.76
CA ALA A 104 -10.54 -5.99 15.43
C ALA A 104 -11.69 -5.74 14.43
N GLY A 105 -12.91 -5.62 14.95
CA GLY A 105 -14.11 -5.35 14.17
C GLY A 105 -14.83 -6.60 13.67
N SER A 106 -15.78 -6.38 12.76
CA SER A 106 -16.70 -7.42 12.26
C SER A 106 -16.05 -8.24 11.15
N GLU A 107 -16.16 -9.56 11.21
CA GLU A 107 -15.76 -10.43 10.10
C GLU A 107 -16.73 -10.25 8.93
N ILE A 108 -16.20 -9.79 7.79
CA ILE A 108 -16.99 -9.59 6.56
C ILE A 108 -16.74 -10.71 5.53
N PHE A 109 -15.63 -11.42 5.66
CA PHE A 109 -15.28 -12.61 4.92
C PHE A 109 -14.46 -13.55 5.82
N GLY A 110 -14.72 -14.85 5.78
CA GLY A 110 -14.05 -15.82 6.65
C GLY A 110 -13.74 -17.13 5.93
N GLY A 111 -12.54 -17.67 6.19
CA GLY A 111 -12.07 -18.98 5.73
C GLY A 111 -11.91 -19.09 4.22
N LEU A 112 -11.70 -17.98 3.52
CA LEU A 112 -11.63 -17.93 2.06
C LEU A 112 -10.28 -18.42 1.55
N ASP A 113 -10.27 -19.13 0.43
CA ASP A 113 -9.02 -19.63 -0.15
C ASP A 113 -8.25 -18.52 -0.85
N VAL A 114 -6.96 -18.40 -0.55
CA VAL A 114 -6.01 -17.53 -1.25
C VAL A 114 -5.68 -18.15 -2.60
N SER A 115 -5.72 -17.36 -3.67
CA SER A 115 -5.45 -17.83 -5.04
C SER A 115 -3.95 -17.75 -5.33
N PHE A 116 -3.23 -18.87 -5.33
CA PHE A 116 -1.80 -18.91 -5.70
C PHE A 116 -1.58 -19.26 -7.18
N ASP A 117 -2.64 -19.70 -7.85
CA ASP A 117 -2.70 -20.05 -9.27
C ASP A 117 -3.34 -18.92 -10.11
N ASP A 118 -3.42 -19.17 -11.42
CA ASP A 118 -3.87 -18.19 -12.39
C ASP A 118 -5.32 -17.76 -12.17
N GLU A 119 -6.22 -18.70 -11.85
CA GLU A 119 -7.66 -18.43 -11.74
C GLU A 119 -7.99 -17.68 -10.43
N PRO A 120 -8.55 -16.46 -10.48
CA PRO A 120 -8.95 -15.74 -9.27
C PRO A 120 -10.17 -16.37 -8.59
N HIS A 121 -10.06 -16.64 -7.29
CA HIS A 121 -11.23 -16.79 -6.44
C HIS A 121 -11.79 -15.42 -6.06
N LEU A 122 -12.93 -15.04 -6.64
CA LEU A 122 -13.61 -13.77 -6.38
C LEU A 122 -14.78 -13.95 -5.43
N TRP A 123 -14.79 -13.18 -4.35
CA TRP A 123 -15.79 -13.27 -3.31
C TRP A 123 -16.64 -12.01 -3.24
N ARG A 124 -17.92 -12.17 -2.95
CA ARG A 124 -18.84 -11.06 -2.65
C ARG A 124 -19.48 -11.25 -1.29
N SER A 125 -19.52 -10.17 -0.53
CA SER A 125 -20.21 -10.14 0.76
C SER A 125 -21.69 -10.46 0.57
N ARG A 126 -22.37 -10.89 1.65
CA ARG A 126 -23.79 -11.27 1.59
C ARG A 126 -24.71 -10.17 1.08
N SER A 127 -24.40 -8.90 1.37
CA SER A 127 -25.15 -7.75 0.86
C SER A 127 -24.81 -7.39 -0.59
N GLY A 128 -23.74 -7.96 -1.16
CA GLY A 128 -23.16 -7.55 -2.44
C GLY A 128 -22.39 -6.22 -2.37
N SER A 129 -22.27 -5.60 -1.19
CA SER A 129 -21.64 -4.29 -1.05
C SER A 129 -20.13 -4.38 -1.27
N PHE A 130 -19.47 -5.39 -0.72
CA PHE A 130 -18.03 -5.61 -0.88
C PHE A 130 -17.74 -6.78 -1.83
N SER A 131 -16.76 -6.57 -2.72
CA SER A 131 -16.06 -7.64 -3.44
C SER A 131 -14.66 -7.79 -2.85
N PHE A 132 -14.13 -9.01 -2.80
CA PHE A 132 -12.84 -9.32 -2.22
C PHE A 132 -12.06 -10.34 -3.06
N PHE A 133 -10.75 -10.14 -3.10
CA PHE A 133 -9.78 -11.06 -3.67
C PHE A 133 -8.49 -11.02 -2.82
N ALA A 134 -7.88 -12.17 -2.62
CA ALA A 134 -6.49 -12.27 -2.17
C ALA A 134 -5.74 -13.37 -2.91
N GLY A 135 -4.53 -13.08 -3.39
CA GLY A 135 -3.75 -14.06 -4.14
C GLY A 135 -2.55 -13.50 -4.89
N ALA A 136 -1.74 -14.42 -5.43
CA ALA A 136 -0.58 -14.13 -6.25
C ALA A 136 -1.00 -13.43 -7.55
N ARG A 137 -0.42 -12.29 -7.87
CA ARG A 137 -0.66 -11.55 -9.10
C ARG A 137 0.65 -10.98 -9.62
N ALA A 138 0.73 -10.81 -10.92
CA ALA A 138 1.89 -10.16 -11.51
C ALA A 138 1.93 -8.69 -11.09
N ASP A 139 3.11 -8.23 -10.70
CA ASP A 139 3.35 -6.90 -10.17
C ASP A 139 3.01 -5.82 -11.21
N ALA A 140 2.49 -4.68 -10.75
CA ALA A 140 2.05 -3.60 -11.63
C ALA A 140 3.19 -2.69 -12.10
N SER A 141 4.28 -2.62 -11.33
CA SER A 141 5.44 -1.74 -11.57
C SER A 141 6.66 -2.50 -12.12
N PHE A 142 6.81 -3.80 -11.84
CA PHE A 142 7.99 -4.58 -12.22
C PHE A 142 7.66 -5.77 -13.11
N ALA A 143 8.21 -5.76 -14.32
CA ALA A 143 8.05 -6.86 -15.26
C ALA A 143 8.64 -8.17 -14.72
N ASN A 144 7.92 -9.27 -14.91
CA ASN A 144 8.31 -10.62 -14.47
C ASN A 144 8.44 -10.77 -12.93
N ALA A 145 7.83 -9.87 -12.16
CA ALA A 145 7.70 -10.00 -10.72
C ALA A 145 6.26 -10.35 -10.34
N ASN A 146 6.10 -11.05 -9.23
CA ASN A 146 4.80 -11.40 -8.65
C ASN A 146 4.73 -10.85 -7.22
N VAL A 147 3.51 -10.56 -6.76
CA VAL A 147 3.17 -10.14 -5.40
C VAL A 147 1.91 -10.85 -4.93
N ILE A 148 1.65 -10.88 -3.62
CA ILE A 148 0.30 -11.15 -3.10
C ILE A 148 -0.49 -9.85 -3.08
N ALA A 149 -1.59 -9.80 -3.82
CA ALA A 149 -2.54 -8.70 -3.77
C ALA A 149 -3.67 -9.01 -2.78
N MET A 150 -4.06 -8.01 -2.00
CA MET A 150 -5.26 -7.97 -1.17
C MET A 150 -6.15 -6.84 -1.69
N ALA A 151 -7.21 -7.20 -2.40
CA ALA A 151 -8.08 -6.25 -3.09
C ALA A 151 -9.48 -6.23 -2.49
N ILE A 152 -9.99 -5.04 -2.23
CA ILE A 152 -11.38 -4.78 -1.84
C ILE A 152 -11.98 -3.81 -2.86
N GLU A 153 -13.19 -4.12 -3.32
CA GLU A 153 -14.01 -3.15 -4.05
C GLU A 153 -15.29 -2.88 -3.27
N LEU A 154 -15.59 -1.60 -3.04
CA LEU A 154 -16.67 -1.14 -2.16
C LEU A 154 -17.43 0.06 -2.77
N PRO A 155 -18.65 0.37 -2.30
CA PRO A 155 -19.34 1.58 -2.72
C PRO A 155 -18.52 2.80 -2.32
N THR A 156 -18.31 3.74 -3.23
CA THR A 156 -17.46 4.92 -3.01
C THR A 156 -17.94 5.75 -1.81
N ASP A 157 -19.26 5.88 -1.62
CA ASP A 157 -19.84 6.60 -0.48
C ASP A 157 -19.47 6.00 0.88
N TYR A 158 -19.10 4.71 0.93
CA TYR A 158 -18.66 4.05 2.17
C TYR A 158 -17.35 4.64 2.71
N LEU A 159 -16.52 5.23 1.84
CA LEU A 159 -15.29 5.90 2.26
C LEU A 159 -15.56 7.12 3.14
N GLY A 160 -16.72 7.77 2.98
CA GLY A 160 -17.07 8.98 3.73
C GLY A 160 -16.23 10.20 3.35
N ALA A 161 -15.71 10.26 2.12
CA ALA A 161 -14.83 11.35 1.67
C ALA A 161 -15.49 12.74 1.78
N ALA A 162 -14.85 13.66 2.51
CA ALA A 162 -15.36 15.00 2.75
C ALA A 162 -14.23 16.07 2.82
N PRO A 163 -13.64 16.48 1.68
CA PRO A 163 -13.93 16.05 0.31
C PRO A 163 -13.10 14.84 -0.15
N ASP A 164 -12.09 14.45 0.61
CA ASP A 164 -11.15 13.37 0.33
C ASP A 164 -10.96 12.47 1.57
N VAL A 165 -10.32 11.33 1.35
CA VAL A 165 -9.85 10.40 2.40
C VAL A 165 -8.34 10.24 2.30
N ARG A 166 -7.69 9.82 3.39
CA ARG A 166 -6.28 9.41 3.42
C ARG A 166 -6.21 7.91 3.65
N ILE A 167 -5.39 7.22 2.87
CA ILE A 167 -5.33 5.75 2.87
C ILE A 167 -3.87 5.30 2.97
N TRP A 168 -3.60 4.32 3.83
CA TRP A 168 -2.28 3.70 3.93
C TRP A 168 -2.37 2.21 4.26
N GLY A 169 -1.32 1.46 3.93
CA GLY A 169 -1.10 0.08 4.25
C GLY A 169 -0.30 -0.09 5.54
N ARG A 170 -0.56 -1.12 6.33
CA ARG A 170 0.31 -1.53 7.46
C ARG A 170 0.41 -3.04 7.56
N ALA A 171 1.61 -3.54 7.85
CA ALA A 171 1.87 -4.92 8.25
C ALA A 171 2.32 -4.93 9.71
N SER A 172 1.59 -5.63 10.58
CA SER A 172 1.92 -5.78 12.00
C SER A 172 1.96 -7.25 12.37
N VAL A 173 2.91 -7.64 13.22
CA VAL A 173 3.07 -9.03 13.67
C VAL A 173 3.25 -9.05 15.18
N VAL A 174 2.76 -10.11 15.83
CA VAL A 174 3.03 -10.32 17.26
C VAL A 174 4.39 -10.99 17.42
N ARG A 175 5.30 -10.35 18.15
CA ARG A 175 6.58 -10.94 18.59
C ARG A 175 6.72 -10.81 20.09
N ASP A 176 7.04 -11.91 20.76
CA ASP A 176 7.18 -11.97 22.22
C ASP A 176 5.99 -11.37 22.99
N GLY A 177 4.78 -11.61 22.47
CA GLY A 177 3.53 -11.12 23.04
C GLY A 177 3.27 -9.62 22.84
N LYS A 178 4.03 -8.94 22.00
CA LYS A 178 3.86 -7.50 21.67
C LYS A 178 3.64 -7.30 20.18
N TRP A 179 2.84 -6.30 19.84
CA TRP A 179 2.70 -5.86 18.47
C TRP A 179 3.97 -5.15 18.00
N VAL A 180 4.44 -5.54 16.83
CA VAL A 180 5.52 -4.88 16.09
C VAL A 180 4.96 -4.51 14.74
N HIS A 181 4.94 -3.21 14.43
CA HIS A 181 4.63 -2.71 13.09
C HIS A 181 5.88 -2.91 12.23
N ALA A 182 5.83 -3.92 11.36
CA ALA A 182 6.97 -4.30 10.53
C ALA A 182 7.11 -3.35 9.35
N ASP A 183 5.99 -2.94 8.76
CA ASP A 183 6.00 -2.13 7.54
C ASP A 183 4.76 -1.23 7.39
N ARG A 184 4.92 -0.15 6.62
CA ARG A 184 3.86 0.80 6.26
C ARG A 184 4.06 1.30 4.83
N ALA A 185 2.95 1.44 4.10
CA ALA A 185 2.97 1.92 2.71
C ALA A 185 1.88 2.96 2.45
N GLY A 186 2.25 4.21 2.16
CA GLY A 186 1.35 5.22 1.63
C GLY A 186 1.70 5.55 0.17
N HIS A 187 2.47 6.62 0.00
CA HIS A 187 3.01 7.04 -1.28
C HIS A 187 4.05 6.03 -1.79
N PRO A 188 4.19 5.91 -3.11
CA PRO A 188 5.20 5.05 -3.72
C PRO A 188 6.60 5.48 -3.29
N TRP A 189 7.38 4.47 -2.87
CA TRP A 189 8.83 4.50 -2.68
C TRP A 189 9.33 5.36 -1.52
N VAL A 190 8.46 5.73 -0.57
CA VAL A 190 8.86 6.50 0.64
C VAL A 190 9.79 5.70 1.55
N SER A 191 9.60 4.37 1.64
CA SER A 191 10.53 3.51 2.39
C SER A 191 11.96 3.68 1.89
N GLY A 192 12.20 3.94 0.59
CA GLY A 192 13.51 4.19 0.00
C GLY A 192 14.22 5.46 0.50
N PHE A 193 13.54 6.36 1.19
CA PHE A 193 14.13 7.64 1.61
C PHE A 193 15.12 7.51 2.79
N PHE A 194 15.10 6.41 3.54
CA PHE A 194 15.88 6.28 4.78
C PHE A 194 17.31 5.67 4.60
N PRO A 195 18.29 6.15 5.36
CA PRO A 195 19.64 5.58 5.46
C PRO A 195 19.78 4.08 5.48
N ASP A 196 19.03 3.58 6.44
CA ASP A 196 19.34 2.41 7.22
C ASP A 196 18.05 1.80 7.77
N ASP A 197 18.17 0.55 8.21
CA ASP A 197 17.03 -0.23 8.67
C ASP A 197 16.48 0.27 10.02
N GLU A 198 17.27 1.02 10.83
CA GLU A 198 16.83 1.52 12.13
C GLU A 198 15.86 2.70 11.96
N GLN A 199 16.21 3.68 11.13
CA GLN A 199 15.34 4.79 10.80
C GLN A 199 14.09 4.34 10.04
N LEU A 200 14.24 3.36 9.13
CA LEU A 200 13.09 2.76 8.46
C LEU A 200 12.15 2.08 9.46
N ALA A 201 12.70 1.30 10.40
CA ALA A 201 11.90 0.66 11.44
C ALA A 201 11.19 1.69 12.33
N GLU A 202 11.82 2.82 12.65
CA GLU A 202 11.16 3.91 13.37
C GLU A 202 10.03 4.55 12.55
N PHE A 203 10.24 4.77 11.25
CA PHE A 203 9.21 5.27 10.34
C PHE A 203 8.03 4.31 10.22
N ASN A 204 8.30 3.02 10.05
CA ASN A 204 7.30 1.95 9.94
C ASN A 204 6.50 1.77 11.24
N ALA A 205 7.15 1.95 12.39
CA ALA A 205 6.51 1.92 13.72
C ALA A 205 5.68 3.18 14.02
N GLY A 206 5.84 4.24 13.23
CA GLY A 206 5.15 5.52 13.40
C GLY A 206 3.69 5.52 12.93
N GLU A 207 3.01 6.62 13.24
CA GLU A 207 1.68 6.95 12.72
C GLU A 207 1.76 8.14 11.78
N PRO A 208 0.95 8.20 10.70
CA PRO A 208 1.06 9.27 9.71
C PRO A 208 0.89 10.68 10.29
N ASN A 209 0.05 10.84 11.32
CA ASN A 209 -0.17 12.12 12.01
C ASN A 209 1.10 12.72 12.67
N ARG A 210 2.20 11.97 12.76
CA ARG A 210 3.49 12.43 13.30
C ARG A 210 4.56 12.63 12.22
N ASP A 211 4.28 12.23 10.98
CA ASP A 211 5.28 12.15 9.93
C ASP A 211 5.91 13.51 9.64
N GLN A 212 5.10 14.55 9.47
CA GLN A 212 5.61 15.89 9.16
C GLN A 212 6.57 16.41 10.24
N GLY A 213 6.23 16.23 11.51
CA GLY A 213 7.06 16.68 12.62
C GLY A 213 8.35 15.87 12.80
N ARG A 214 8.34 14.59 12.43
CA ARG A 214 9.49 13.68 12.61
C ARG A 214 10.41 13.64 11.40
N TRP A 215 9.87 13.66 10.18
CA TRP A 215 10.60 13.27 8.97
C TRP A 215 10.77 14.40 7.95
N MET A 216 10.17 15.58 8.15
CA MET A 216 10.37 16.73 7.25
C MET A 216 11.85 17.12 7.13
N GLY A 217 12.60 17.12 8.25
CA GLY A 217 14.03 17.42 8.22
C GLY A 217 14.82 16.45 7.36
N HIS A 218 14.52 15.16 7.51
CA HIS A 218 15.13 14.08 6.74
C HIS A 218 14.89 14.22 5.23
N LEU A 219 13.64 14.45 4.83
CA LEU A 219 13.29 14.59 3.42
C LEU A 219 13.89 15.87 2.79
N ILE A 220 13.99 16.95 3.55
CA ILE A 220 14.70 18.16 3.11
C ILE A 220 16.18 17.84 2.82
N GLU A 221 16.86 17.13 3.72
CA GLU A 221 18.28 16.77 3.55
C GLU A 221 18.47 15.88 2.32
N LEU A 222 17.61 14.87 2.16
CA LEU A 222 17.60 14.02 0.96
C LEU A 222 17.46 14.86 -0.32
N MET A 223 16.47 15.76 -0.39
CA MET A 223 16.24 16.60 -1.57
C MET A 223 17.39 17.58 -1.83
N VAL A 224 18.04 18.11 -0.80
CA VAL A 224 19.25 18.93 -0.96
C VAL A 224 20.36 18.10 -1.63
N GLU A 225 20.56 16.86 -1.19
CA GLU A 225 21.59 15.97 -1.73
C GLU A 225 21.28 15.52 -3.16
N THR A 226 20.06 15.04 -3.43
CA THR A 226 19.70 14.42 -4.72
C THR A 226 19.32 15.45 -5.78
N GLY A 227 18.67 16.54 -5.39
CA GLY A 227 18.10 17.54 -6.30
C GLY A 227 18.74 18.92 -6.20
N GLY A 228 19.66 19.14 -5.27
CA GLY A 228 20.28 20.44 -5.05
C GLY A 228 19.27 21.52 -4.69
N TYR A 229 18.17 21.16 -4.03
CA TYR A 229 17.18 22.11 -3.52
C TYR A 229 17.81 23.00 -2.44
N THR A 230 17.40 24.26 -2.36
CA THR A 230 17.53 25.00 -1.11
C THR A 230 16.52 24.47 -0.08
N ARG A 231 16.76 24.71 1.21
CA ARG A 231 15.83 24.32 2.27
C ARG A 231 14.41 24.86 2.05
N ALA A 232 14.27 26.11 1.58
CA ALA A 232 12.97 26.72 1.33
C ALA A 232 12.25 26.04 0.15
N GLU A 233 12.96 25.80 -0.96
CA GLU A 233 12.37 25.11 -2.11
C GLU A 233 11.97 23.66 -1.77
N ALA A 234 12.76 22.96 -0.95
CA ALA A 234 12.41 21.61 -0.49
C ALA A 234 11.13 21.63 0.37
N ILE A 235 10.98 22.57 1.29
CA ILE A 235 9.76 22.72 2.10
C ILE A 235 8.54 22.97 1.20
N ASP A 236 8.66 23.89 0.25
CA ASP A 236 7.58 24.21 -0.69
C ASP A 236 7.22 23.00 -1.56
N ALA A 237 8.21 22.28 -2.08
CA ALA A 237 8.01 21.10 -2.90
C ALA A 237 7.34 19.95 -2.13
N ILE A 238 7.81 19.63 -0.91
CA ILE A 238 7.22 18.58 -0.05
C ILE A 238 5.77 18.93 0.30
N THR A 239 5.51 20.19 0.64
CA THR A 239 4.16 20.65 0.99
C THR A 239 3.22 20.61 -0.22
N ALA A 240 3.70 20.98 -1.40
CA ALA A 240 2.90 20.97 -2.62
C ALA A 240 2.63 19.55 -3.15
N GLU A 241 3.59 18.63 -3.02
CA GLU A 241 3.42 17.23 -3.44
C GLU A 241 2.54 16.46 -2.45
N GLY A 242 2.68 16.76 -1.14
CA GLY A 242 1.93 16.09 -0.08
C GLY A 242 2.61 14.84 0.48
N THR A 243 3.91 14.64 0.24
CA THR A 243 4.65 13.39 0.55
C THR A 243 4.57 12.99 2.01
N LEU A 244 4.50 13.98 2.89
CA LEU A 244 4.31 13.83 4.32
C LEU A 244 2.99 14.50 4.71
N PRO A 245 2.07 13.79 5.39
CA PRO A 245 2.19 12.41 5.88
C PRO A 245 2.22 11.35 4.77
N ASP A 246 2.82 10.19 5.05
CA ASP A 246 2.89 9.09 4.07
C ASP A 246 1.54 8.34 3.97
N VAL A 247 0.63 8.90 3.18
CA VAL A 247 -0.73 8.42 2.93
C VAL A 247 -1.18 8.80 1.52
N LEU A 248 -1.89 7.92 0.81
CA LEU A 248 -2.53 8.31 -0.44
C LEU A 248 -3.78 9.14 -0.15
N THR A 249 -3.80 10.38 -0.63
CA THR A 249 -5.00 11.22 -0.60
C THR A 249 -5.88 10.91 -1.81
N TYR A 250 -7.14 10.56 -1.59
CA TYR A 250 -8.08 10.24 -2.65
C TYR A 250 -9.37 11.06 -2.55
N ASN A 251 -9.62 11.86 -3.57
CA ASN A 251 -10.87 12.58 -3.78
C ASN A 251 -11.67 11.88 -4.89
N PRO A 252 -12.76 11.17 -4.57
CA PRO A 252 -13.55 10.44 -5.56
C PRO A 252 -14.27 11.35 -6.57
N ARG A 253 -14.31 12.66 -6.35
CA ARG A 253 -14.91 13.65 -7.25
C ARG A 253 -13.93 14.22 -8.27
N LYS A 254 -12.64 13.85 -8.19
CA LYS A 254 -11.58 14.24 -9.13
C LYS A 254 -11.15 13.02 -9.95
N PRO A 255 -10.62 13.21 -11.17
CA PRO A 255 -10.02 12.11 -11.93
C PRO A 255 -8.96 11.37 -11.10
N ALA A 256 -9.00 10.04 -11.10
CA ALA A 256 -8.00 9.23 -10.43
C ALA A 256 -6.74 9.16 -11.29
N ALA A 257 -5.65 9.66 -10.72
CA ALA A 257 -4.29 9.59 -11.22
C ALA A 257 -3.42 10.14 -10.10
N TYR A 258 -2.26 9.54 -9.86
CA TYR A 258 -1.34 10.03 -8.83
C TYR A 258 -1.03 11.53 -9.04
N PRO A 259 -1.19 12.38 -8.01
CA PRO A 259 -1.36 12.05 -6.59
C PRO A 259 -2.81 11.99 -6.05
N ASN A 260 -3.86 12.11 -6.89
CA ASN A 260 -5.24 11.86 -6.47
C ASN A 260 -5.54 10.35 -6.51
N GLY A 261 -5.17 9.66 -5.44
CA GLY A 261 -5.09 8.22 -5.39
C GLY A 261 -3.91 7.67 -6.18
N ARG A 262 -4.02 6.42 -6.63
CA ARG A 262 -3.02 5.79 -7.51
C ARG A 262 -3.70 4.68 -8.31
N THR A 263 -3.64 4.80 -9.63
CA THR A 263 -4.08 3.75 -10.56
C THR A 263 -2.96 2.75 -10.81
N LEU A 264 -3.31 1.58 -11.33
CA LEU A 264 -2.32 0.55 -11.68
C LEU A 264 -1.39 0.99 -12.82
N THR A 265 -1.81 1.95 -13.65
CA THR A 265 -1.09 2.44 -14.83
C THR A 265 -0.30 3.72 -14.58
N ASP A 266 -0.33 4.28 -13.37
CA ASP A 266 0.38 5.53 -13.07
C ASP A 266 1.91 5.32 -13.08
N ASP A 267 2.63 6.13 -13.86
CA ASP A 267 4.10 6.18 -13.86
C ASP A 267 4.59 6.95 -12.63
N VAL A 268 4.68 6.24 -11.50
CA VAL A 268 5.14 6.81 -10.24
C VAL A 268 6.67 6.86 -10.12
N ALA A 269 7.37 6.08 -10.94
CA ALA A 269 8.83 6.00 -10.93
C ALA A 269 9.44 7.29 -11.49
N ASP A 270 9.03 7.72 -12.68
CA ASP A 270 9.47 9.01 -13.25
C ASP A 270 8.97 10.18 -12.40
N TYR A 271 7.72 10.10 -11.91
CA TYR A 271 7.16 11.12 -11.01
C TYR A 271 8.06 11.34 -9.78
N ARG A 272 8.39 10.26 -9.05
CA ARG A 272 9.17 10.35 -7.82
C ARG A 272 10.62 10.77 -8.10
N SER A 273 11.22 10.26 -9.19
CA SER A 273 12.57 10.64 -9.58
C SER A 273 12.68 12.14 -9.85
N ARG A 274 11.72 12.73 -10.57
CA ARG A 274 11.68 14.18 -10.82
C ARG A 274 11.49 14.99 -9.55
N PHE A 275 10.63 14.52 -8.64
CA PHE A 275 10.41 15.16 -7.34
C PHE A 275 11.70 15.20 -6.51
N LEU A 276 12.43 14.09 -6.39
CA LEU A 276 13.65 14.04 -5.59
C LEU A 276 14.83 14.77 -6.24
N THR A 277 14.91 14.78 -7.57
CA THR A 277 16.09 15.29 -8.30
C THR A 277 15.91 16.68 -8.87
N ASN A 278 14.83 17.38 -8.54
CA ASN A 278 14.49 18.69 -9.13
C ASN A 278 14.44 18.62 -10.66
N GLY A 279 13.86 17.52 -11.18
CA GLY A 279 13.72 17.25 -12.60
C GLY A 279 15.02 16.92 -13.36
N ARG A 280 16.16 16.77 -12.66
CA ARG A 280 17.47 16.53 -13.30
C ARG A 280 17.65 15.11 -13.83
N THR A 281 17.03 14.13 -13.18
CA THR A 281 17.17 12.72 -13.53
C THR A 281 15.77 12.14 -13.76
N PRO A 282 15.27 12.11 -15.00
CA PRO A 282 14.06 11.35 -15.30
C PRO A 282 14.35 9.85 -15.20
N LEU A 283 13.32 9.06 -14.88
CA LEU A 283 13.39 7.61 -14.82
C LEU A 283 12.38 7.01 -15.78
N THR A 284 12.75 6.96 -17.06
CA THR A 284 11.84 6.54 -18.14
C THR A 284 11.90 5.06 -18.48
N ASP A 285 12.88 4.33 -17.95
CA ASP A 285 13.10 2.92 -18.25
C ASP A 285 12.24 1.97 -17.40
N VAL A 286 11.51 2.53 -16.43
CA VAL A 286 10.55 1.82 -15.58
C VAL A 286 9.14 2.29 -15.96
N ALA A 287 8.54 1.64 -16.95
CA ALA A 287 7.16 1.93 -17.33
C ALA A 287 6.21 0.92 -16.67
N PRO A 288 5.07 1.36 -16.09
CA PRO A 288 4.07 0.44 -15.59
C PRO A 288 3.49 -0.35 -16.76
N ARG A 289 3.18 -1.61 -16.49
CA ARG A 289 2.50 -2.47 -17.45
C ARG A 289 1.13 -1.88 -17.82
N GLN A 290 0.58 -2.30 -18.96
CA GLN A 290 -0.65 -1.73 -19.52
C GLN A 290 -1.72 -2.79 -19.83
N ASP A 291 -1.42 -4.06 -19.58
CA ASP A 291 -2.25 -5.22 -19.92
C ASP A 291 -3.20 -5.65 -18.79
N PHE A 292 -3.52 -4.73 -17.87
CA PHE A 292 -4.41 -4.99 -16.74
C PHE A 292 -5.82 -5.44 -17.14
N LEU A 293 -6.46 -6.21 -16.27
CA LEU A 293 -7.81 -6.71 -16.49
C LEU A 293 -8.84 -5.57 -16.30
N PRO A 294 -9.89 -5.50 -17.14
CA PRO A 294 -10.96 -4.52 -16.98
C PRO A 294 -11.93 -4.86 -15.84
N ASP A 295 -11.83 -6.07 -15.29
CA ASP A 295 -12.67 -6.61 -14.23
C ASP A 295 -11.86 -6.82 -12.95
N PHE A 296 -12.52 -6.68 -11.80
CA PHE A 296 -11.95 -7.02 -10.50
C PHE A 296 -11.35 -8.45 -10.53
N PRO A 297 -10.08 -8.66 -10.12
CA PRO A 297 -9.28 -7.81 -9.23
C PRO A 297 -8.32 -6.86 -9.97
N TYR A 298 -8.53 -6.62 -11.27
CA TYR A 298 -7.78 -5.72 -12.15
C TYR A 298 -6.34 -6.12 -12.48
N LEU A 299 -5.70 -6.89 -11.61
CA LEU A 299 -4.35 -7.41 -11.80
C LEU A 299 -4.34 -8.71 -12.62
N CYS A 300 -3.31 -8.89 -13.44
CA CYS A 300 -3.12 -10.08 -14.27
C CYS A 300 -2.66 -11.29 -13.45
N ALA A 301 -2.86 -12.49 -14.02
CA ALA A 301 -2.33 -13.73 -13.48
C ALA A 301 -0.81 -13.64 -13.19
N PRO A 302 -0.31 -14.38 -12.18
CA PRO A 302 1.11 -14.42 -11.87
C PRO A 302 1.93 -15.05 -13.01
N HIS A 303 3.22 -14.76 -13.05
CA HIS A 303 4.21 -15.34 -13.97
C HIS A 303 4.68 -16.74 -13.55
#